data_AF-X0S456-F1
#
_entry.id   AF-X0S456-F1
#
_cell.length_a   1.000
_cell.length_b   1.000
_cell.length_c   1.000
_cell.angle_alpha   90.00
_cell.angle_beta   90.00
_cell.angle_gamma   90.00
#
_symmetry.space_group_name_H-M   'P 1'
#
loop_
_entity.id
_entity.type
_entity.pdbx_description
1 polymer ?
#
loop_
_entity_poly.entity_id
_entity_poly.type
_entity_poly.pdbx_seq_one_letter_code
_entity_poly.pdbx_strand_id
1 'polypeptide(L)'
;MTKKIRTYSTEFKAEAVKKIADNDGDISATAKQLGIAMQTLSNWHNKATQGKLEGTEQYDTQLMAVMEENKRLKRQLKVAEEEREILNEEG
;
A
#
# COMPACT_ATOMS: atom_id res chain seq x y z
N MET A 1 31.11 4.67 -17.27
CA MET A 1 30.39 3.40 -17.13
C MET A 1 28.91 3.64 -17.42
N THR A 2 28.35 3.05 -18.47
CA THR A 2 26.91 3.12 -18.76
C THR A 2 26.16 2.25 -17.75
N LYS A 3 25.43 2.87 -16.82
CA LYS A 3 24.53 2.13 -15.92
C LYS A 3 23.47 1.44 -16.78
N LYS A 4 23.49 0.11 -16.82
CA LYS A 4 22.50 -0.68 -17.55
C LYS A 4 21.16 -0.54 -16.84
N ILE A 5 20.27 0.27 -17.38
CA ILE A 5 18.94 0.50 -16.81
C ILE A 5 18.14 -0.80 -17.05
N ARG A 6 17.75 -1.48 -15.97
CA ARG A 6 16.77 -2.56 -16.07
C ARG A 6 15.40 -1.94 -16.31
N THR A 7 14.88 -2.13 -17.50
CA THR A 7 13.50 -1.81 -17.87
C THR A 7 12.59 -2.96 -17.48
N TYR A 8 11.50 -2.63 -16.79
CA TYR A 8 10.44 -3.57 -16.43
C TYR A 8 9.15 -3.12 -17.11
N SER A 9 8.34 -4.07 -17.59
CA SER A 9 7.04 -3.76 -18.19
C SER A 9 6.10 -3.14 -17.16
N THR A 10 5.16 -2.35 -17.65
CA THR A 10 4.11 -1.72 -16.85
C THR A 10 3.25 -2.76 -16.13
N GLU A 11 2.92 -3.86 -16.81
CA GLU A 11 2.20 -5.01 -16.24
C GLU A 11 2.97 -5.63 -15.06
N PHE A 12 4.27 -5.86 -15.24
CA PHE A 12 5.10 -6.43 -14.18
C PHE A 12 5.22 -5.51 -12.97
N LYS A 13 5.32 -4.19 -13.19
CA LYS A 13 5.34 -3.21 -12.09
C LYS A 13 4.04 -3.25 -11.29
N ALA A 14 2.90 -3.34 -11.98
CA ALA A 14 1.60 -3.40 -11.34
C ALA A 14 1.40 -4.69 -10.55
N GLU A 15 1.77 -5.83 -11.14
CA GLU A 15 1.71 -7.13 -10.47
C GLU A 15 2.64 -7.17 -9.25
N ALA A 16 3.85 -6.60 -9.37
CA ALA A 16 4.79 -6.52 -8.27
C ALA A 16 4.26 -5.71 -7.09
N VAL A 17 3.59 -4.58 -7.37
CA VAL A 17 2.95 -3.76 -6.33
C VAL A 17 1.73 -4.48 -5.72
N LYS A 18 0.92 -5.16 -6.53
CA LYS A 18 -0.21 -5.97 -6.03
C LYS A 18 0.26 -7.07 -5.07
N LYS A 19 1.36 -7.72 -5.39
CA LYS A 19 1.97 -8.77 -4.56
C LYS A 19 2.44 -8.27 -3.18
N ILE A 20 2.66 -6.97 -3.02
CA ILE A 20 2.96 -6.36 -1.72
C ILE A 20 1.71 -6.43 -0.83
N ALA A 21 0.53 -6.15 -1.37
CA ALA A 21 -0.73 -6.26 -0.62
C ALA A 21 -1.03 -7.71 -0.23
N ASP A 22 -0.66 -8.68 -1.08
CA ASP A 22 -0.80 -10.12 -0.78
C ASP A 22 0.15 -10.59 0.34
N ASN A 23 1.27 -9.88 0.59
CA ASN A 23 2.27 -10.19 1.63
C ASN A 23 2.16 -9.25 2.84
N ASP A 24 0.96 -8.82 3.22
CA ASP A 24 0.71 -7.93 4.37
C ASP A 24 1.45 -6.58 4.32
N GLY A 25 1.84 -6.13 3.12
CA GLY A 25 2.65 -4.91 2.97
C GLY A 25 4.16 -5.13 3.06
N ASP A 26 4.65 -6.38 3.14
CA ASP A 26 6.07 -6.67 3.24
C ASP A 26 6.78 -6.55 1.88
N ILE A 27 7.36 -5.37 1.67
CA ILE A 27 8.16 -5.03 0.49
C ILE A 27 9.43 -5.89 0.40
N SER A 28 10.04 -6.27 1.53
CA SER A 28 11.29 -7.04 1.56
C SER A 28 11.07 -8.48 1.10
N ALA A 29 10.05 -9.13 1.67
CA ALA A 29 9.65 -10.48 1.28
C ALA A 29 9.24 -10.52 -0.19
N THR A 30 8.42 -9.56 -0.62
CA THR A 30 7.94 -9.46 -2.00
C THR A 30 9.09 -9.22 -2.99
N ALA A 31 10.05 -8.34 -2.66
CA ALA A 31 11.20 -8.08 -3.52
C ALA A 31 12.10 -9.32 -3.69
N LYS A 32 12.33 -10.07 -2.60
CA LYS A 32 13.07 -11.34 -2.64
C LYS A 32 12.35 -12.38 -3.51
N GLN A 33 11.04 -12.51 -3.35
CA GLN A 33 10.22 -13.45 -4.11
C GLN A 33 10.22 -13.14 -5.61
N LEU A 34 10.18 -11.86 -5.97
CA LEU A 34 10.20 -11.40 -7.37
C LEU A 34 11.61 -11.28 -7.96
N GLY A 35 12.66 -11.48 -7.17
CA GLY A 35 14.05 -11.35 -7.60
C GLY A 35 14.44 -9.92 -8.01
N ILE A 36 13.75 -8.90 -7.49
CA ILE A 36 14.01 -7.49 -7.78
C ILE A 36 14.65 -6.79 -6.59
N ALA A 37 15.33 -5.69 -6.86
CA ALA A 37 15.89 -4.89 -5.78
C ALA A 37 14.77 -4.28 -4.92
N MET A 38 14.88 -4.43 -3.60
CA MET A 38 13.93 -3.87 -2.63
C MET A 38 13.70 -2.37 -2.86
N GLN A 39 14.76 -1.62 -3.14
CA GLN A 39 14.68 -0.19 -3.44
C GLN A 39 13.80 0.09 -4.67
N THR A 40 13.88 -0.75 -5.71
CA THR A 40 13.06 -0.63 -6.92
C THR A 40 11.59 -0.88 -6.59
N LEU A 41 11.29 -1.95 -5.85
CA LEU A 41 9.92 -2.27 -5.45
C LEU A 41 9.32 -1.20 -4.52
N SER A 42 10.11 -0.69 -3.56
CA SER A 42 9.71 0.41 -2.69
C SER A 42 9.39 1.68 -3.47
N ASN A 43 10.23 2.03 -4.47
CA ASN A 43 9.96 3.16 -5.35
C ASN A 43 8.68 2.97 -6.18
N TRP A 44 8.37 1.75 -6.61
CA TRP A 44 7.12 1.46 -7.30
C TRP A 44 5.93 1.54 -6.38
N HIS A 45 6.01 0.95 -5.19
CA HIS A 45 4.98 1.06 -4.16
C HIS A 45 4.68 2.54 -3.84
N ASN A 46 5.70 3.36 -3.59
CA ASN A 46 5.54 4.78 -3.33
C ASN A 46 4.96 5.56 -4.52
N LYS A 47 5.27 5.15 -5.76
CA LYS A 47 4.66 5.77 -6.94
C LYS A 47 3.22 5.32 -7.14
N ALA A 48 2.89 4.07 -6.84
CA ALA A 48 1.55 3.53 -6.92
C ALA A 48 0.65 4.16 -5.85
N THR A 49 1.15 4.38 -4.63
CA THR A 49 0.42 5.12 -3.59
C THR A 49 0.17 6.58 -3.94
N GLN A 50 1.00 7.16 -4.81
CA GLN A 50 0.82 8.50 -5.34
C GLN A 50 0.01 8.55 -6.65
N GLY A 51 -0.42 7.41 -7.20
CA GLY A 51 -1.11 7.33 -8.50
C GLY A 51 -0.22 7.70 -9.70
N LYS A 52 1.10 7.62 -9.54
CA LYS A 52 2.11 8.05 -10.54
C LYS A 52 2.89 6.88 -11.17
N LEU A 53 2.48 5.64 -10.90
CA LEU A 53 3.14 4.47 -11.48
C LEU A 53 2.44 4.04 -12.78
N GLU A 54 3.16 4.12 -13.90
CA GLU A 54 2.69 3.63 -15.19
C GLU A 54 2.38 2.13 -15.13
N GLY A 55 1.16 1.75 -15.53
CA GLY A 55 0.65 0.37 -15.44
C GLY A 55 -0.26 0.10 -14.24
N THR A 56 -0.33 1.02 -13.26
CA THR A 56 -1.28 0.92 -12.13
C THR A 56 -2.41 1.94 -12.24
N GLU A 57 -2.86 2.30 -13.44
CA GLU A 57 -4.00 3.21 -13.63
C GLU A 57 -5.27 2.74 -12.89
N GLN A 58 -5.35 1.45 -12.51
CA GLN A 58 -6.41 0.91 -11.64
C GLN A 58 -6.22 1.11 -10.13
N TYR A 59 -5.02 1.45 -9.64
CA TYR A 59 -4.82 1.91 -8.26
C TYR A 59 -5.10 3.41 -8.22
N ASP A 60 -6.38 3.73 -8.41
CA ASP A 60 -6.90 5.07 -8.39
C ASP A 60 -6.49 5.73 -7.06
N THR A 61 -5.80 6.86 -7.12
CA THR A 61 -5.35 7.61 -5.93
C THR A 61 -6.51 7.93 -5.01
N GLN A 62 -7.71 8.08 -5.60
CA GLN A 62 -8.96 8.23 -4.87
C GLN A 62 -9.33 6.97 -4.07
N LEU A 63 -9.13 5.77 -4.63
CA LEU A 63 -9.43 4.52 -3.94
C LEU A 63 -8.51 4.32 -2.72
N MET A 64 -7.22 4.69 -2.84
CA MET A 64 -6.31 4.65 -1.69
C MET A 64 -6.65 5.71 -0.64
N ALA A 65 -6.97 6.93 -1.04
CA ALA A 65 -7.42 7.97 -0.12
C ALA A 65 -8.68 7.54 0.64
N VAL A 66 -9.64 6.92 -0.06
CA VAL A 66 -10.86 6.37 0.53
C VAL A 66 -10.53 5.23 1.50
N MET A 67 -9.60 4.33 1.16
CA MET A 67 -9.18 3.25 2.07
C MET A 67 -8.49 3.75 3.34
N GLU A 68 -7.61 4.74 3.22
CA GLU A 68 -6.93 5.36 4.36
C GLU A 68 -7.95 6.08 5.27
N GLU A 69 -8.88 6.81 4.67
CA GLU A 69 -9.96 7.45 5.40
C GLU A 69 -10.87 6.43 6.09
N ASN A 70 -11.21 5.31 5.43
CA ASN A 70 -11.99 4.23 6.03
C ASN A 70 -11.29 3.63 7.26
N LYS A 71 -9.97 3.43 7.18
CA LYS A 71 -9.16 2.92 8.29
C LYS A 71 -9.11 3.91 9.46
N ARG A 72 -9.02 5.21 9.18
CA ARG A 72 -9.08 6.27 10.19
C ARG A 72 -10.44 6.31 10.88
N LEU A 73 -11.52 6.26 10.10
CA LEU A 73 -12.89 6.27 10.61
C LEU A 73 -13.18 5.03 11.46
N LYS A 74 -12.76 3.84 11.05
CA LYS A 74 -12.89 2.62 11.85
C LYS A 74 -12.16 2.70 13.20
N ARG A 75 -10.99 3.35 13.24
CA ARG A 75 -10.27 3.57 14.52
C ARG A 75 -11.01 4.55 15.42
N GLN A 76 -11.55 5.64 14.87
CA GLN A 76 -12.33 6.60 15.65
C GLN A 76 -13.61 5.99 16.20
N LEU A 77 -14.29 5.15 15.41
CA LEU A 77 -15.46 4.40 15.86
C LEU A 77 -15.13 3.49 17.05
N LYS A 78 -14.03 2.73 16.96
CA LYS A 78 -13.62 1.84 18.05
C LYS A 78 -13.34 2.60 19.35
N VAL A 79 -12.65 3.75 19.27
CA VAL A 79 -12.37 4.59 20.44
C VAL A 79 -13.66 5.17 21.03
N ALA A 80 -14.57 5.65 20.18
CA ALA A 80 -15.85 6.21 20.63
C ALA A 80 -16.79 5.15 21.23
N GLU A 81 -16.74 3.91 20.75
CA GLU A 81 -17.46 2.77 21.35
C GLU A 81 -16.90 2.42 22.73
N GLU A 82 -15.58 2.36 22.88
CA GLU A 82 -14.91 2.12 24.17
C GLU A 82 -15.21 3.24 25.19
N GLU A 83 -15.22 4.51 24.78
CA GLU A 83 -15.61 5.64 25.65
C GLU A 83 -17.08 5.57 26.12
N ARG A 84 -17.98 5.08 25.27
CA ARG A 84 -19.40 4.88 25.63
C ARG A 84 -19.61 3.71 26.58
N GLU A 85 -18.81 2.66 26.48
CA GLU A 85 -18.90 1.50 27.34
C GLU A 85 -18.44 1.84 28.77
N ILE A 86 -17.35 2.60 28.90
CA ILE A 86 -16.86 3.13 30.19
C ILE A 86 -17.91 4.05 30.86
N LEU A 87 -18.53 4.96 30.08
CA LEU A 87 -19.56 5.87 30.61
C LEU A 87 -20.86 5.17 31.01
N ASN A 88 -21.15 3.99 30.45
CA ASN A 88 -22.33 3.19 30.80
C ASN A 88 -22.09 2.26 31.99
N GLU A 89 -20.84 1.98 32.37
CA GLU A 89 -20.52 1.22 33.59
C GLU A 89 -20.40 2.10 34.84
N GLU A 90 -20.17 3.41 34.68
CA GLU A 90 -20.08 4.38 35.78
C GLU A 90 -21.42 5.07 36.15
N GLY A 91 -22.51 4.80 35.44
CA GLY A 91 -23.87 5.33 35.71
C GLY A 91 -24.86 4.28 36.19
#